data_AF-A0A3B8V3L1-F1
#
_entry.id   AF-A0A3B8V3L1-F1
#
_cell.length_a   1.000
_cell.length_b   1.000
_cell.length_c   1.000
_cell.angle_alpha   90.00
_cell.angle_beta   90.00
_cell.angle_gamma   90.00
#
_symmetry.space_group_name_H-M   'P 1'
#
loop_
_entity.id
_entity.type
_entity.pdbx_description
1 polymer ?
#
loop_
_entity_poly.entity_id
_entity_poly.type
_entity_poly.pdbx_seq_one_letter_code
_entity_poly.pdbx_strand_id
1 'polypeptide(L)'
;DPIIARCMVTRTAMASYDKDPDTGKVTIYPDMRGEFDISDDKNVLTLNSDNAIDCGYADGIANTTDELAVLLDLPEWHEVNDSGRRIHERWQRTVKQCRDRIPRLQAELQRNPERAITLLKELLGWYNRCYPVLVYEMGLPPDPDPIRRQIEEIRRQRGNRN
;
A
#
# COMPACT_ATOMS: atom_id res chain seq x y z
N ASP A 1 22.40 -1.44 20.56
CA ASP A 1 21.50 -1.85 19.47
C ASP A 1 20.05 -1.53 19.78
N PRO A 2 19.32 -0.87 18.87
CA PRO A 2 17.92 -0.53 19.08
C PRO A 2 17.01 -1.77 18.96
N ILE A 3 16.25 -2.07 20.02
CA ILE A 3 15.35 -3.24 20.12
C ILE A 3 14.27 -3.22 19.03
N ILE A 4 13.65 -2.06 18.79
CA ILE A 4 12.61 -1.86 17.77
C ILE A 4 13.10 -2.25 16.37
N ALA A 5 14.33 -1.89 16.00
CA ALA A 5 14.89 -2.23 14.69
C ALA A 5 15.08 -3.74 14.48
N ARG A 6 15.27 -4.51 15.56
CA ARG A 6 15.37 -5.97 15.49
C ARG A 6 14.01 -6.62 15.25
N CYS A 7 12.94 -6.07 15.81
CA CYS A 7 11.58 -6.57 15.60
C CYS A 7 11.16 -6.51 14.14
N MET A 8 11.62 -5.52 13.35
CA MET A 8 11.31 -5.42 11.92
C MET A 8 11.70 -6.65 11.08
N VAL A 9 12.62 -7.49 11.56
CA VAL A 9 13.24 -8.55 10.75
C VAL A 9 12.76 -9.95 11.12
N THR A 10 12.27 -10.18 12.35
CA THR A 10 11.93 -11.54 12.83
C THR A 10 10.70 -11.59 13.72
N ARG A 11 9.77 -12.52 13.42
CA ARG A 11 8.56 -12.82 14.20
C ARG A 11 8.80 -13.30 15.64
N THR A 12 10.04 -13.59 16.00
CA THR A 12 10.42 -14.11 17.31
C THR A 12 10.87 -13.03 18.29
N ALA A 13 11.02 -11.79 17.83
CA ALA A 13 11.46 -10.68 18.68
C ALA A 13 10.24 -9.97 19.28
N MET A 14 10.06 -10.15 20.59
CA MET A 14 9.05 -9.45 21.38
C MET A 14 9.55 -8.07 21.83
N ALA A 15 8.63 -7.12 21.94
CA ALA A 15 8.92 -5.82 22.52
C ALA A 15 7.67 -5.18 23.13
N SER A 16 7.86 -4.55 24.28
CA SER A 16 6.86 -3.73 24.98
C SER A 16 7.54 -2.49 25.57
N TYR A 17 6.77 -1.52 26.05
CA TYR A 17 7.30 -0.36 26.75
C TYR A 17 6.42 0.10 27.91
N ASP A 18 7.03 0.79 28.85
CA ASP A 18 6.36 1.63 29.84
C ASP A 18 6.66 3.09 29.56
N LYS A 19 5.72 3.96 29.94
CA LYS A 19 5.89 5.41 29.95
C LYS A 19 5.67 5.93 31.36
N ASP A 20 6.69 6.58 31.90
CA ASP A 20 6.57 7.26 33.19
C ASP A 20 5.58 8.44 33.05
N PRO A 21 4.48 8.49 33.81
CA PRO A 21 3.46 9.53 33.68
C PRO A 21 3.94 10.90 34.16
N ASP A 22 4.92 10.96 35.06
CA ASP A 22 5.44 12.19 35.64
C ASP A 22 6.57 12.78 34.78
N THR A 23 7.42 11.93 34.20
CA THR A 23 8.60 12.37 33.42
C THR A 23 8.44 12.24 31.91
N GLY A 24 7.44 11.48 31.44
CA GLY A 24 7.26 11.13 30.03
C GLY A 24 8.35 10.21 29.47
N LYS A 25 9.26 9.71 30.31
CA LYS A 25 10.37 8.86 29.90
C LYS A 25 9.87 7.49 29.49
N VAL A 26 10.19 7.10 28.26
CA VAL A 26 9.85 5.78 27.71
C VAL A 26 10.97 4.78 28.01
N THR A 27 10.60 3.60 28.50
CA THR A 27 11.51 2.48 28.71
C THR A 27 11.06 1.29 27.87
N ILE A 28 11.86 0.90 26.88
CA ILE A 28 11.56 -0.22 25.97
C ILE A 28 12.20 -1.50 26.48
N TYR A 29 11.46 -2.59 26.44
CA TYR A 29 11.88 -3.92 26.88
C TYR A 29 11.92 -4.92 25.72
N PRO A 30 12.84 -5.90 25.74
CA PRO A 30 12.93 -6.96 24.73
C PRO A 30 11.99 -8.14 25.03
N ASP A 31 10.90 -7.90 25.76
CA ASP A 31 9.90 -8.86 26.21
C ASP A 31 8.54 -8.16 26.38
N MET A 32 7.52 -8.84 26.92
CA MET A 32 6.15 -8.34 27.08
C MET A 32 5.84 -7.86 28.52
N ARG A 33 6.84 -7.37 29.25
CA ARG A 33 6.65 -6.95 30.65
C ARG A 33 6.10 -5.53 30.82
N GLY A 34 6.20 -4.69 29.80
CA GLY A 34 5.69 -3.33 29.82
C GLY A 34 4.17 -3.28 29.66
N GLU A 35 3.58 -2.12 29.95
CA GLU A 35 2.14 -1.87 29.82
C GLU A 35 1.66 -1.89 28.37
N PHE A 36 2.51 -1.46 27.42
CA PHE A 36 2.13 -1.28 26.02
C PHE A 36 2.92 -2.21 25.08
N ASP A 37 2.19 -2.95 24.25
CA ASP A 37 2.74 -3.92 23.30
C ASP A 37 3.23 -3.24 22.00
N ILE A 38 4.45 -3.60 21.54
CA ILE A 38 5.02 -3.14 20.27
C ILE A 38 5.09 -4.29 19.24
N SER A 39 5.48 -5.48 19.68
CA SER A 39 5.68 -6.66 18.83
C SER A 39 5.49 -7.91 19.68
N ASP A 40 4.61 -8.81 19.25
CA ASP A 40 4.27 -10.05 19.96
C ASP A 40 4.55 -11.30 19.08
N ASP A 41 4.10 -12.49 19.52
CA ASP A 41 4.30 -13.75 18.80
C ASP A 41 3.45 -13.90 17.52
N LYS A 42 2.49 -12.99 17.30
CA LYS A 42 1.53 -12.99 16.19
C LYS A 42 1.72 -11.81 15.24
N ASN A 43 2.09 -10.66 15.78
CA ASN A 43 2.12 -9.37 15.13
C ASN A 43 3.50 -8.76 15.29
N VAL A 44 4.17 -8.57 14.15
CA VAL A 44 5.49 -7.96 14.11
C VAL A 44 5.34 -6.46 13.93
N LEU A 45 5.85 -5.70 14.91
CA LEU A 45 5.92 -4.24 14.90
C LEU A 45 4.60 -3.55 14.51
N THR A 46 3.69 -3.41 15.47
CA THR A 46 2.37 -2.79 15.31
C THR A 46 2.33 -1.33 15.79
N LEU A 47 3.32 -0.52 15.44
CA LEU A 47 3.28 0.90 15.73
C LEU A 47 2.35 1.62 14.74
N ASN A 48 1.19 2.05 15.23
CA ASN A 48 0.40 3.08 14.58
C ASN A 48 0.97 4.47 14.94
N SER A 49 0.43 5.53 14.34
CA SER A 49 0.94 6.90 14.54
C SER A 49 0.88 7.35 16.00
N ASP A 50 -0.19 7.01 16.72
CA ASP A 50 -0.38 7.40 18.11
C ASP A 50 0.63 6.72 19.03
N ASN A 51 0.80 5.39 18.88
CA ASN A 51 1.76 4.61 19.66
C ASN A 51 3.20 5.01 19.33
N ALA A 52 3.50 5.38 18.08
CA ALA A 52 4.82 5.84 17.67
C ALA A 52 5.21 7.17 18.35
N ILE A 53 4.26 8.10 18.48
CA ILE A 53 4.47 9.32 19.25
C ILE A 53 4.59 8.99 20.73
N ASP A 54 3.70 8.14 21.25
CA ASP A 54 3.64 7.84 22.68
C ASP A 54 4.94 7.20 23.20
N CYS A 55 5.51 6.25 22.44
CA CYS A 55 6.78 5.61 22.74
C CYS A 55 8.02 6.43 22.32
N GLY A 56 7.84 7.65 21.82
CA GLY A 56 8.94 8.55 21.45
C GLY A 56 9.73 8.12 20.21
N TYR A 57 9.13 7.27 19.37
CA TYR A 57 9.72 6.84 18.09
C TYR A 57 9.46 7.84 16.95
N ALA A 58 8.40 8.65 17.08
CA ALA A 58 8.07 9.73 16.15
C ALA A 58 7.96 11.06 16.91
N ASP A 59 8.47 12.13 16.32
CA ASP A 59 8.41 13.48 16.89
C ASP A 59 7.04 14.15 16.70
N GLY A 60 6.19 13.61 15.80
CA GLY A 60 4.84 14.11 15.56
C GLY A 60 4.20 13.55 14.29
N ILE A 61 3.02 14.08 13.98
CA ILE A 61 2.30 13.84 12.72
C ILE A 61 2.18 15.17 11.99
N ALA A 62 2.56 15.19 10.72
CA ALA A 62 2.37 16.35 9.84
C ALA A 62 1.41 16.02 8.70
N ASN A 63 0.44 16.91 8.48
CA ASN A 63 -0.50 16.86 7.37
C ASN A 63 -0.13 17.84 6.25
N THR A 64 0.79 18.77 6.52
CA THR A 64 1.29 19.76 5.56
C THR A 64 2.81 19.79 5.55
N THR A 65 3.40 20.34 4.49
CA THR A 65 4.86 20.53 4.40
C THR A 65 5.38 21.51 5.43
N ASP A 66 4.54 22.47 5.85
CA ASP A 66 4.91 23.47 6.85
C ASP A 66 4.94 22.83 8.25
N GLU A 67 3.93 22.01 8.57
CA GLU A 67 3.94 21.19 9.80
C GLU A 67 5.15 20.24 9.82
N LEU A 68 5.49 19.63 8.68
CA LEU A 68 6.64 18.75 8.57
C LEU A 68 7.97 19.51 8.74
N ALA A 69 8.09 20.72 8.17
CA ALA A 69 9.28 21.55 8.32
C ALA A 69 9.53 21.91 9.79
N VAL A 70 8.47 22.25 10.54
CA VAL A 70 8.55 22.49 11.98
C VAL A 70 9.04 21.25 12.73
N LEU A 71 8.52 20.06 12.42
CA LEU A 71 8.96 18.81 13.05
C LEU A 71 10.42 18.44 12.75
N LEU A 72 10.96 18.91 11.61
CA LEU A 72 12.34 18.67 11.20
C LEU A 72 13.31 19.80 11.61
N ASP A 73 12.84 20.75 12.44
CA ASP A 73 13.58 21.97 12.81
C ASP A 73 14.11 22.76 11.59
N LEU A 74 13.35 22.76 10.50
CA LEU A 74 13.68 23.49 9.27
C LEU A 74 13.01 24.88 9.27
N PRO A 75 13.74 25.95 8.91
CA PRO A 75 13.17 27.30 8.85
C PRO A 75 12.11 27.46 7.75
N GLU A 76 12.22 26.69 6.67
CA GLU A 76 11.23 26.58 5.60
C GLU A 76 11.35 25.23 4.89
N TRP A 77 10.27 24.75 4.29
CA TRP A 77 10.31 23.54 3.47
C TRP A 77 11.01 23.82 2.14
N HIS A 78 12.10 23.09 1.87
CA HIS A 78 12.81 23.19 0.59
C HIS A 78 12.74 21.89 -0.19
N GLU A 79 11.98 21.89 -1.29
CA GLU A 79 11.87 20.75 -2.21
C GLU A 79 12.78 20.95 -3.42
N VAL A 80 13.73 20.03 -3.64
CA VAL A 80 14.74 20.15 -4.71
C VAL A 80 14.12 20.11 -6.12
N ASN A 81 13.01 19.39 -6.29
CA ASN A 81 12.20 19.38 -7.52
C ASN A 81 10.81 18.79 -7.26
N ASP A 82 9.90 18.97 -8.21
CA ASP A 82 8.51 18.50 -8.10
C ASP A 82 8.30 17.04 -8.57
N SER A 83 9.37 16.25 -8.74
CA SER A 83 9.28 14.90 -9.31
C SER A 83 8.42 13.96 -8.44
N GLY A 84 8.58 14.03 -7.11
CA GLY A 84 7.79 13.26 -6.16
C GLY A 84 6.30 13.61 -6.25
N ARG A 85 5.96 14.90 -6.26
CA ARG A 85 4.58 15.37 -6.44
C ARG A 85 3.97 14.90 -7.75
N ARG A 86 4.71 15.00 -8.86
CA ARG A 86 4.24 14.53 -10.17
C ARG A 86 4.00 13.03 -10.21
N ILE A 87 4.87 12.23 -9.57
CA ILE A 87 4.69 10.77 -9.44
C ILE A 87 3.42 10.49 -8.64
N HIS A 88 3.25 11.15 -7.49
CA HIS A 88 2.07 11.00 -6.65
C HIS A 88 0.78 11.36 -7.40
N GLU A 89 0.71 12.54 -8.01
CA GLU A 89 -0.45 13.01 -8.77
C GLU A 89 -0.79 12.08 -9.94
N ARG A 90 0.23 11.63 -10.68
CA ARG A 90 0.05 10.69 -11.80
C ARG A 90 -0.47 9.35 -11.30
N TRP A 91 0.02 8.86 -10.17
CA TRP A 91 -0.47 7.65 -9.53
C TRP A 91 -1.92 7.80 -9.09
N GLN A 92 -2.27 8.85 -8.35
CA GLN A 92 -3.64 9.12 -7.91
C GLN A 92 -4.62 9.21 -9.09
N ARG A 93 -4.21 9.86 -10.19
CA ARG A 93 -4.98 9.90 -11.43
C ARG A 93 -5.19 8.51 -12.04
N THR A 94 -4.14 7.68 -12.05
CA THR A 94 -4.21 6.30 -12.56
C THR A 94 -5.16 5.45 -11.71
N VAL A 95 -5.08 5.57 -10.38
CA VAL A 95 -6.00 4.89 -9.44
C VAL A 95 -7.44 5.30 -9.70
N LYS A 96 -7.72 6.61 -9.82
CA LYS A 96 -9.06 7.11 -10.12
C LYS A 96 -9.60 6.57 -11.44
N GLN A 97 -8.80 6.65 -12.52
CA GLN A 97 -9.19 6.12 -13.82
C GLN A 97 -9.44 4.60 -13.79
N CYS A 98 -8.64 3.86 -13.02
CA CYS A 98 -8.83 2.43 -12.83
C CYS A 98 -10.17 2.13 -12.15
N ARG A 99 -10.47 2.83 -11.04
CA ARG A 99 -11.75 2.71 -10.30
C ARG A 99 -12.97 2.98 -11.16
N ASP A 100 -12.86 3.94 -12.08
CA ASP A 100 -13.96 4.27 -12.99
C ASP A 100 -14.07 3.30 -14.18
N ARG A 101 -12.93 2.85 -14.73
CA ARG A 101 -12.90 2.07 -15.99
C ARG A 101 -13.15 0.59 -15.79
N ILE A 102 -12.59 -0.04 -14.75
CA ILE A 102 -12.67 -1.50 -14.58
C ILE A 102 -14.12 -2.02 -14.48
N PRO A 103 -15.03 -1.42 -13.68
CA PRO A 103 -16.41 -1.87 -13.62
C PRO A 103 -17.14 -1.77 -14.96
N ARG A 104 -16.87 -0.70 -15.73
CA ARG A 104 -17.45 -0.50 -17.07
C ARG A 104 -16.90 -1.52 -18.06
N LEU A 105 -15.60 -1.81 -18.01
CA LEU A 105 -14.95 -2.81 -18.85
C LEU A 105 -15.55 -4.21 -18.61
N GLN A 106 -15.75 -4.60 -17.35
CA GLN A 106 -16.39 -5.88 -17.01
C GLN A 106 -17.83 -5.97 -17.54
N ALA A 107 -18.61 -4.89 -17.41
CA ALA A 107 -19.96 -4.83 -17.97
C ALA A 107 -19.97 -4.87 -19.51
N GLU A 108 -19.02 -4.18 -20.17
CA GLU A 108 -18.85 -4.22 -21.62
C GLU A 108 -18.48 -5.62 -22.10
N LEU A 109 -17.64 -6.35 -21.36
CA LEU A 109 -17.19 -7.69 -21.70
C LEU A 109 -18.36 -8.69 -21.72
N GLN A 110 -19.30 -8.56 -20.78
CA GLN A 110 -20.51 -9.39 -20.73
C GLN A 110 -21.48 -9.08 -21.88
N ARG A 111 -21.58 -7.80 -22.28
CA ARG A 111 -22.55 -7.34 -23.29
C ARG A 111 -22.07 -7.49 -24.74
N ASN A 112 -20.75 -7.45 -24.97
CA ASN A 112 -20.15 -7.32 -26.31
C ASN A 112 -19.15 -8.46 -26.57
N PRO A 113 -19.61 -9.72 -26.72
CA PRO A 113 -18.73 -10.88 -26.93
C PRO A 113 -17.87 -10.76 -28.21
N GLU A 114 -18.31 -10.02 -29.22
CA GLU A 114 -17.57 -9.72 -30.44
C GLU A 114 -16.32 -8.86 -30.18
N ARG A 115 -16.35 -8.00 -29.15
CA ARG A 115 -15.22 -7.14 -28.72
C ARG A 115 -14.35 -7.77 -27.62
N ALA A 116 -14.65 -9.00 -27.20
CA ALA A 116 -14.01 -9.64 -26.05
C ALA A 116 -12.47 -9.58 -26.07
N ILE A 117 -11.82 -9.89 -27.19
CA ILE A 117 -10.34 -9.85 -27.29
C ILE A 117 -9.80 -8.44 -26.97
N THR A 118 -10.43 -7.38 -27.50
CA THR A 118 -9.98 -6.01 -27.28
C THR A 118 -10.16 -5.61 -25.82
N LEU A 119 -11.28 -5.95 -25.22
CA LEU A 119 -11.59 -5.63 -23.81
C LEU A 119 -10.68 -6.40 -22.84
N LEU A 120 -10.41 -7.69 -23.10
CA LEU A 120 -9.49 -8.50 -22.29
C LEU A 120 -8.05 -7.99 -22.40
N LYS A 121 -7.62 -7.52 -23.58
CA LYS A 121 -6.31 -6.86 -23.74
C LYS A 121 -6.23 -5.55 -22.97
N GLU A 122 -7.30 -4.76 -22.95
CA GLU A 122 -7.36 -3.55 -22.15
C GLU A 122 -7.24 -3.88 -20.65
N LEU A 123 -7.95 -4.92 -20.18
CA LEU A 123 -7.85 -5.40 -18.80
C LEU A 123 -6.42 -5.81 -18.44
N LEU A 124 -5.72 -6.55 -19.30
CA LEU A 124 -4.30 -6.88 -19.12
C LEU A 124 -3.41 -5.62 -19.05
N GLY A 125 -3.73 -4.59 -19.84
CA GLY A 125 -3.06 -3.29 -19.75
C GLY A 125 -3.27 -2.59 -18.41
N TRP A 126 -4.39 -2.83 -17.73
CA TRP A 126 -4.64 -2.32 -16.38
C TRP A 126 -3.88 -3.09 -15.30
N TYR A 127 -3.68 -4.40 -15.45
CA TYR A 127 -2.78 -5.16 -14.57
C TYR A 127 -1.37 -4.57 -14.55
N ASN A 128 -0.83 -4.17 -15.70
CA ASN A 128 0.51 -3.55 -15.76
C ASN A 128 0.56 -2.13 -15.16
N ARG A 129 -0.57 -1.41 -15.14
CA ARG A 129 -0.62 0.01 -14.73
C ARG A 129 -1.08 0.22 -13.30
N CYS A 130 -1.89 -0.68 -12.75
CA CYS A 130 -2.62 -0.47 -11.51
C CYS A 130 -2.86 -1.76 -10.73
N TYR A 131 -1.92 -2.72 -10.79
CA TYR A 131 -2.03 -4.04 -10.12
C TYR A 131 -2.57 -3.97 -8.68
N PRO A 132 -2.06 -3.09 -7.78
CA PRO A 132 -2.50 -3.09 -6.39
C PRO A 132 -4.00 -2.81 -6.24
N VAL A 133 -4.56 -1.91 -7.06
CA VAL A 133 -5.99 -1.59 -7.03
C VAL A 133 -6.81 -2.77 -7.54
N LEU A 134 -6.39 -3.41 -8.63
CA LEU A 134 -7.13 -4.55 -9.20
C LEU A 134 -7.20 -5.70 -8.20
N VAL A 135 -6.08 -6.02 -7.55
CA VAL A 135 -5.98 -7.23 -6.73
C VAL A 135 -6.43 -7.00 -5.29
N TYR A 136 -5.91 -5.95 -4.63
CA TYR A 136 -6.13 -5.77 -3.19
C TYR A 136 -7.39 -4.98 -2.87
N GLU A 137 -7.80 -4.05 -3.73
CA GLU A 137 -9.02 -3.26 -3.50
C GLU A 137 -10.24 -3.87 -4.21
N MET A 138 -10.10 -4.30 -5.46
CA MET A 138 -11.21 -4.82 -6.27
C MET A 138 -11.34 -6.34 -6.23
N GLY A 139 -10.38 -7.05 -5.64
CA GLY A 139 -10.45 -8.51 -5.48
C GLY A 139 -10.34 -9.30 -6.79
N LEU A 140 -9.75 -8.73 -7.85
CA LEU A 140 -9.45 -9.50 -9.05
C LEU A 140 -8.35 -10.54 -8.76
N PRO A 141 -8.33 -11.68 -9.49
CA PRO A 141 -7.27 -12.67 -9.33
C PRO A 141 -5.87 -12.06 -9.50
N PRO A 142 -4.89 -12.43 -8.65
CA PRO A 142 -3.53 -11.91 -8.72
C PRO A 142 -2.79 -12.34 -9.99
N ASP A 143 -3.08 -13.54 -10.50
CA ASP A 143 -2.49 -14.04 -11.74
C ASP A 143 -3.34 -13.62 -12.96
N PRO A 144 -2.80 -12.80 -13.88
CA PRO A 144 -3.50 -12.41 -15.12
C PRO A 144 -3.37 -13.45 -16.25
N ASP A 145 -2.60 -14.52 -16.11
CA ASP A 145 -2.41 -15.53 -17.17
C ASP A 145 -3.70 -16.21 -17.66
N PRO A 146 -4.72 -16.48 -16.82
CA PRO A 146 -6.01 -16.98 -17.29
C PRO A 146 -6.65 -16.07 -18.36
N ILE A 147 -6.48 -14.75 -18.25
CA ILE A 147 -6.99 -13.79 -19.25
C ILE A 147 -6.26 -13.95 -20.59
N ARG A 148 -4.94 -14.20 -20.55
CA ARG A 148 -4.15 -14.46 -21.76
C ARG A 148 -4.59 -15.74 -22.45
N ARG A 149 -4.84 -16.81 -21.69
CA ARG A 149 -5.36 -18.08 -22.21
C ARG A 149 -6.74 -17.90 -22.85
N GLN A 150 -7.63 -17.16 -22.19
CA GLN A 150 -8.95 -16.85 -22.73
C GLN A 150 -8.88 -16.11 -24.08
N ILE A 151 -7.95 -15.16 -24.24
CA ILE A 151 -7.72 -14.48 -25.53
C ILE A 151 -7.33 -15.48 -26.62
N GLU A 152 -6.41 -16.39 -26.33
CA GLU A 152 -5.95 -17.41 -27.28
C GLU A 152 -7.05 -18.41 -27.65
N GLU A 153 -7.89 -18.81 -26.69
CA GLU A 153 -9.05 -19.67 -26.96
C GLU A 153 -10.06 -18.99 -27.88
N ILE A 154 -10.39 -17.72 -27.63
CA ILE A 154 -11.31 -16.96 -28.49
C ILE A 154 -10.73 -16.83 -29.91
N ARG A 155 -9.42 -16.62 -30.04
CA ARG A 155 -8.73 -16.57 -31.35
C ARG A 155 -8.88 -17.88 -32.11
N ARG A 156 -8.62 -19.02 -31.45
CA ARG A 156 -8.77 -20.36 -32.04
C ARG A 156 -10.20 -20.65 -32.47
N GLN A 157 -11.19 -20.33 -31.63
CA GLN A 157 -12.60 -20.53 -31.95
C GLN A 157 -13.06 -19.73 -33.17
N ARG A 158 -12.56 -18.49 -33.33
CA ARG A 158 -12.86 -17.65 -34.50
C ARG A 158 -12.15 -18.16 -35.76
N GLY A 159 -10.92 -18.65 -35.62
CA GLY A 159 -10.15 -19.22 -36.73
C GLY A 159 -10.74 -20.52 -37.28
N ASN A 160 -11.37 -21.34 -36.43
CA ASN A 160 -12.03 -22.59 -36.84
C ASN A 160 -13.45 -22.40 -37.39
N ARG A 161 -14.01 -21.18 -37.28
CA ARG A 161 -15.36 -20.83 -37.77
C ARG A 161 -15.37 -20.12 -39.12
N ASN A 162 -14.19 -19.73 -39.62
CA ASN A 162 -13.97 -19.22 -40.97
C ASN A 162 -13.40 -20.31 -41.87
#